data_AF-A0A537MBZ3-F1
#
_entry.id   AF-A0A537MBZ3-F1
#
_cell.length_a   1.000
_cell.length_b   1.000
_cell.length_c   1.000
_cell.angle_alpha   90.00
_cell.angle_beta   90.00
_cell.angle_gamma   90.00
#
_symmetry.space_group_name_H-M   'P 1'
#
loop_
_entity.id
_entity.type
_entity.pdbx_description
1 polymer ?
#
loop_
_entity_poly.entity_id
_entity_poly.type
_entity_poly.pdbx_seq_one_letter_code
_entity_poly.pdbx_strand_id
1 'polypeptide(L)' 'MRTVLYSFVDAAEKGQSTIVTKYGRPVAALVPIEAYGAAVRQQPLMSVAGSGRGLWGPISTRTLRKLRDEWSR' A
#
# COMPACT_ATOMS: atom_id res chain seq x y z
N MET A 1 27.13 12.74 20.80
CA MET A 1 25.99 11.89 20.39
C MET A 1 25.87 11.84 18.87
N ARG A 2 26.76 11.14 18.14
CA ARG A 2 26.77 11.08 16.66
C ARG A 2 26.68 9.66 16.09
N THR A 3 26.34 8.67 16.92
CA THR A 3 26.40 7.24 16.53
C THR A 3 25.03 6.61 16.31
N VAL A 4 23.99 7.11 16.99
CA VAL A 4 22.64 6.51 16.96
C VAL A 4 21.93 6.73 15.61
N LEU A 5 22.30 7.78 14.87
CA LEU A 5 21.71 8.07 13.57
C LEU A 5 22.04 6.96 12.55
N TYR A 6 23.29 6.49 12.53
CA TYR A 6 23.72 5.43 11.62
C TYR A 6 22.99 4.12 11.85
N SER A 7 22.77 3.73 13.11
CA SER A 7 22.02 2.51 13.42
C SER A 7 20.55 2.56 12.97
N PHE A 8 19.95 3.75 12.89
CA PHE A 8 18.61 3.89 12.34
C PHE A 8 18.61 3.77 10.81
N VAL A 9 19.64 4.30 10.15
CA VAL A 9 19.81 4.15 8.70
C VAL A 9 19.97 2.68 8.31
N ASP A 10 20.82 1.93 9.00
CA ASP A 10 21.02 0.50 8.77
C ASP A 10 19.72 -0.31 9.00
N ALA A 11 18.92 0.07 9.99
CA ALA A 11 17.63 -0.57 10.25
C ALA A 11 16.64 -0.28 9.12
N ALA A 12 16.60 0.95 8.61
CA ALA A 12 15.75 1.34 7.48
C ALA A 12 16.17 0.64 6.19
N GLU A 13 17.47 0.51 5.90
CA GLU A 13 17.94 -0.29 4.74
C GLU A 13 17.52 -1.76 4.83
N LYS A 14 17.43 -2.31 6.05
CA LYS A 14 16.92 -3.67 6.30
C LYS A 14 15.39 -3.78 6.27
N GLY A 15 14.68 -2.72 5.88
CA GLY A 15 13.22 -2.70 5.79
C GLY A 15 12.51 -2.40 7.12
N GLN A 16 13.24 -2.06 8.19
CA GLN A 16 12.66 -1.80 9.50
C GLN A 16 12.26 -0.33 9.64
N SER A 17 11.00 -0.09 9.98
CA SER A 17 10.49 1.26 10.27
C SER A 17 10.70 1.59 11.74
N THR A 18 11.32 2.73 12.03
CA THR A 18 11.58 3.18 13.40
C THR A 18 10.89 4.51 13.68
N ILE A 19 10.10 4.57 14.76
CA ILE A 19 9.47 5.81 15.23
C ILE A 19 10.42 6.50 16.21
N VAL A 20 10.78 7.74 15.92
CA VAL A 20 11.56 8.59 16.80
C VAL A 20 10.63 9.37 17.71
N THR A 21 10.72 9.12 19.01
CA THR A 21 9.94 9.80 20.05
C THR A 21 10.79 10.81 20.82
N LYS A 22 10.27 12.02 21.05
CA LYS A 22 10.83 13.03 21.95
C LYS A 22 9.89 13.23 23.13
N TYR A 23 10.36 12.97 24.35
CA TYR A 23 9.56 13.04 25.58
C TYR A 23 8.26 12.22 25.51
N GLY A 24 8.35 11.00 24.99
CA GLY A 24 7.19 10.10 24.83
C GLY A 24 6.23 10.49 23.70
N ARG A 25 6.49 11.59 22.98
CA ARG A 25 5.71 12.01 21.81
C ARG A 25 6.41 11.61 20.52
N PRO A 26 5.75 10.91 19.59
CA PRO A 26 6.32 10.63 18.27
C PRO A 26 6.51 11.95 17.51
N VAL A 27 7.72 12.18 17.00
CA VAL A 27 8.08 13.43 16.29
C VAL A 27 8.59 13.20 14.87
N ALA A 28 9.12 12.02 14.58
CA ALA A 28 9.57 11.64 13.25
C ALA A 28 9.50 10.11 13.09
N ALA A 29 9.49 9.66 11.85
CA ALA A 29 9.64 8.25 11.51
C ALA A 29 10.74 8.12 10.45
N LEU A 30 11.60 7.12 10.62
CA LEU A 30 12.52 6.69 9.58
C LEU A 30 11.97 5.39 9.00
N VAL A 31 11.69 5.43 7.70
CA VAL A 31 11.06 4.34 6.96
C VAL A 31 11.87 4.06 5.70
N PRO A 32 11.86 2.80 5.19
CA PRO A 32 12.41 2.49 3.88
C PRO A 32 11.76 3.38 2.81
N ILE A 33 12.55 3.88 1.87
CA ILE A 33 12.08 4.85 0.86
C ILE A 33 11.03 4.24 -0.08
N GLU A 34 11.12 2.93 -0.30
CA GLU A 34 10.16 2.13 -1.09
C GLU A 34 8.79 2.11 -0.42
N ALA A 35 8.76 2.02 0.92
CA ALA A 35 7.54 2.08 1.71
C ALA A 35 6.96 3.50 1.76
N TYR A 36 7.80 4.53 1.73
CA TYR A 36 7.37 5.93 1.69
C TYR A 36 6.55 6.23 0.41
N GLY A 37 7.02 5.78 -0.76
CA GLY A 37 6.30 5.94 -2.03
C GLY A 37 4.95 5.21 -2.07
N ALA A 38 4.87 4.02 -1.46
CA ALA A 38 3.62 3.25 -1.36
C ALA A 38 2.62 3.89 -0.37
N ALA A 39 3.09 4.46 0.74
CA ALA A 39 2.26 5.13 1.74
C ALA A 39 1.67 6.45 1.22
N VAL A 40 2.45 7.24 0.47
CA VAL A 40 1.93 8.45 -0.20
C VAL A 40 0.86 8.09 -1.23
N ARG A 41 0.95 6.88 -1.82
CA ARG A 41 -0.04 6.33 -2.73
C ARG A 41 -0.97 5.33 -2.06
N GLN A 42 -1.40 5.60 -0.82
CA GLN A 42 -2.54 4.90 -0.23
C GLN A 42 -3.77 5.17 -1.10
N GLN A 43 -3.98 4.31 -2.09
CA GLN A 43 -5.21 4.31 -2.87
C GLN A 43 -6.32 3.87 -1.90
N PRO A 44 -7.42 4.63 -1.82
CA PRO A 44 -8.52 4.22 -0.97
C PRO A 44 -8.98 2.83 -1.42
N LEU A 45 -8.99 1.86 -0.49
CA LEU A 45 -9.54 0.52 -0.73
C LEU A 45 -11.00 0.61 -1.24
N MET A 46 -11.68 1.72 -0.96
CA MET A 46 -13.00 2.06 -1.50
C MET A 46 -13.05 2.18 -3.03
N SER A 47 -11.95 2.51 -3.71
CA SER A 47 -11.91 2.52 -5.19
C SER A 47 -12.02 1.12 -5.80
N VAL A 48 -11.72 0.09 -5.00
CA VAL A 48 -11.81 -1.32 -5.39
C VAL A 48 -13.17 -1.91 -5.01
N ALA A 49 -13.83 -1.38 -3.97
CA ALA A 49 -15.14 -1.83 -3.54
C ALA A 49 -16.20 -1.55 -4.62
N GLY A 50 -16.68 -2.61 -5.27
CA GLY A 50 -17.78 -2.56 -6.23
C GLY A 50 -17.41 -2.21 -7.68
N SER A 51 -16.18 -1.77 -7.98
CA SER A 51 -15.82 -1.40 -9.36
C SER A 51 -15.51 -2.61 -10.25
N GLY A 52 -15.05 -3.73 -9.66
CA GLY A 52 -14.64 -4.93 -10.38
C GLY A 52 -13.55 -4.67 -11.44
N ARG A 53 -12.95 -3.48 -11.44
CA ARG A 53 -12.05 -2.99 -12.48
C ARG A 53 -10.78 -3.83 -12.43
N GLY A 54 -10.47 -4.51 -13.54
CA GLY A 54 -9.34 -5.42 -13.65
C GLY A 54 -9.65 -6.90 -13.36
N LEU A 55 -10.81 -7.23 -12.77
CA LEU A 55 -11.21 -8.62 -12.50
C LEU A 55 -11.99 -9.26 -13.66
N TRP A 56 -12.63 -8.45 -14.50
CA TRP A 56 -13.51 -8.92 -15.58
C TRP A 56 -12.86 -8.86 -16.99
N GLY A 57 -11.57 -8.55 -17.07
CA GLY A 57 -10.85 -8.33 -18.32
C GLY A 57 -11.12 -6.99 -19.01
N PRO A 58 -10.57 -6.75 -20.21
CA PRO A 58 -10.59 -5.45 -20.90
C PRO A 58 -12.00 -4.92 -21.23
N ILE A 59 -12.97 -5.82 -21.39
CA ILE A 59 -14.36 -5.47 -21.74
C ILE A 59 -15.29 -6.18 -20.76
N SER A 60 -15.48 -5.58 -19.59
CA SER A 60 -16.23 -6.16 -18.47
C SER A 60 -17.68 -6.51 -18.84
N THR A 61 -18.31 -5.71 -19.72
CA THR A 61 -19.68 -5.94 -20.19
C THR A 61 -19.85 -7.22 -21.00
N ARG A 62 -18.84 -7.61 -21.78
CA ARG A 62 -18.84 -8.84 -22.58
C ARG A 62 -18.72 -10.07 -21.68
N THR A 63 -17.84 -10.00 -20.68
CA THR A 63 -17.66 -11.07 -19.69
C THR A 63 -18.92 -11.29 -18.87
N LEU A 64 -19.55 -10.21 -18.39
CA LEU A 64 -20.81 -10.30 -17.63
C LEU A 64 -21.96 -10.87 -18.47
N ARG A 65 -22.06 -10.50 -19.76
CA ARG A 65 -23.07 -11.05 -20.66
C ARG A 65 -22.91 -12.56 -20.83
N LYS A 66 -21.67 -13.01 -21.10
CA LYS A 66 -21.37 -14.45 -21.26
C LYS A 66 -21.76 -15.26 -20.02
N LEU A 67 -21.36 -14.78 -18.83
CA LEU A 67 -21.71 -15.43 -17.57
C LEU A 67 -23.22 -15.48 -17.34
N ARG A 68 -23.95 -14.41 -17.71
CA ARG A 68 -25.41 -14.38 -17.58
C ARG A 68 -26.11 -15.33 -18.56
N ASP A 69 -25.61 -15.43 -19.78
CA ASP A 69 -26.15 -16.32 -20.80
C ASP A 69 -25.92 -17.80 -20.43
N GLU A 70 -24.80 -18.12 -19.76
CA GLU A 70 -24.51 -19.45 -19.21
C GLU A 70 -25.48 -19.86 -18.08
N TRP A 71 -25.91 -18.91 -17.24
CA TRP A 71 -26.83 -19.15 -16.13
C TRP A 71 -28.32 -19.14 -16.53
N SER A 72 -28.65 -18.65 -17.72
CA SER A 72 -30.03 -18.58 -18.23
C SER A 72 -30.40 -19.80 -19.08
N ARG A 73 -29.66 -20.90 -18.94
CA ARG A 73 -29.79 -22.13 -19.73
C ARG A 73 -30.24 -23.30 -18.87
#